data_AF-A0A661XAF3-F1
#
_entry.id   AF-A0A661XAF3-F1
#
_cell.length_a   1.000
_cell.length_b   1.000
_cell.length_c   1.000
_cell.angle_alpha   90.00
_cell.angle_beta   90.00
_cell.angle_gamma   90.00
#
_symmetry.space_group_name_H-M   'P 1'
#
loop_
_entity.id
_entity.type
_entity.pdbx_description
1 polymer ?
#
loop_
_entity_poly.entity_id
_entity_poly.type
_entity_poly.pdbx_seq_one_letter_code
_entity_poly.pdbx_strand_id
1 'polypeptide(L)'
;MSAKLKSVLAALIFVPFLLNGLIAQNKRPVWIEQRPVDNAYYIGIGYASKTKHPTDYQKVARDNALSDIASQIKVQISSDIMQQVVEKAGMVADEFKSFVRSSTKAELEGYELVDSYETDKDYWVYYRLSKAKYKSLKKAKLNKAKALSLDMFKKAQAAENTGQIAKALLFYFQSVPPIEKYVNEPLEAEINGQHIYLFNEIYASLQRLLSGLKLESLTPELKGKLGQPIATPLKVRINFMQGAAGRPVQNMPVRFSFTRGAGDLIKQAYSDAAGIAKTRVLRISSADNLQIVQARIDLNKLVNQENPSVVLKGIMNSLVAPTARFLIHVTGLTAYVETDESIMGQKVVVRQLGPALKKALSDQGLTFSPSAAKADYLIKVKLWRVVAPKCTDCILLLLL
;
A
#
# COMPACT_ATOMS: atom_id res chain seq x y z
N MET A 1 -43.33 -53.45 -59.70
CA MET A 1 -43.16 -51.98 -59.70
C MET A 1 -43.52 -51.48 -58.30
N SER A 2 -42.57 -50.81 -57.64
CA SER A 2 -42.62 -49.94 -56.44
C SER A 2 -43.97 -49.79 -55.68
N ALA A 3 -44.08 -49.68 -54.35
CA ALA A 3 -43.13 -49.54 -53.26
C ALA A 3 -43.91 -49.44 -51.92
N LYS A 4 -43.32 -50.01 -50.85
CA LYS A 4 -43.24 -49.46 -49.46
C LYS A 4 -44.54 -49.30 -48.62
N LEU A 5 -44.59 -49.50 -47.30
CA LEU A 5 -43.67 -50.02 -46.26
C LEU A 5 -44.41 -49.91 -44.88
N LYS A 6 -44.49 -51.01 -44.10
CA LYS A 6 -44.42 -51.18 -42.60
C LYS A 6 -45.37 -50.35 -41.68
N SER A 7 -45.85 -50.78 -40.51
CA SER A 7 -45.46 -51.76 -39.47
C SER A 7 -46.64 -51.95 -38.48
N VAL A 8 -47.08 -53.17 -38.17
CA VAL A 8 -46.84 -53.99 -36.95
C VAL A 8 -47.19 -53.31 -35.62
N LEU A 9 -48.26 -53.83 -34.97
CA LEU A 9 -48.73 -53.55 -33.62
C LEU A 9 -48.75 -54.88 -32.85
N ALA A 10 -48.06 -54.99 -31.71
CA ALA A 10 -48.21 -56.12 -30.80
C ALA A 10 -47.96 -55.70 -29.34
N ALA A 11 -48.90 -56.10 -28.48
CA ALA A 11 -49.01 -55.84 -27.06
C ALA A 11 -48.06 -56.69 -26.20
N LEU A 12 -47.82 -56.30 -24.94
CA LEU A 12 -48.04 -57.15 -23.74
C LEU A 12 -47.64 -56.42 -22.42
N ILE A 13 -48.62 -56.34 -21.51
CA ILE A 13 -48.61 -56.66 -20.06
C ILE A 13 -47.29 -56.47 -19.27
N PHE A 14 -47.29 -55.58 -18.25
CA PHE A 14 -46.30 -55.59 -17.17
C PHE A 14 -46.92 -55.32 -15.79
N VAL A 15 -46.49 -56.15 -14.83
CA VAL A 15 -46.92 -56.32 -13.43
C VAL A 15 -46.43 -55.15 -12.55
N PRO A 16 -47.20 -54.67 -11.54
CA PRO A 16 -46.69 -53.66 -10.61
C PRO A 16 -45.81 -54.33 -9.55
N PHE A 17 -44.50 -54.16 -9.68
CA PHE A 17 -43.52 -54.47 -8.63
C PHE A 17 -43.59 -53.34 -7.58
N LEU A 18 -44.20 -53.64 -6.44
CA LEU A 18 -44.15 -52.81 -5.23
C LEU A 18 -42.68 -52.57 -4.87
N LEU A 19 -42.18 -51.37 -5.18
CA LEU A 19 -40.90 -50.87 -4.70
C LEU A 19 -40.99 -50.72 -3.17
N ASN A 20 -40.40 -51.68 -2.45
CA ASN A 20 -39.97 -51.47 -1.08
C ASN A 20 -38.97 -50.32 -1.07
N GLY A 21 -39.44 -49.13 -0.71
CA GLY A 21 -38.59 -48.02 -0.31
C GLY A 21 -37.83 -48.40 0.96
N LEU A 22 -36.63 -48.94 0.78
CA LEU A 22 -35.61 -48.93 1.82
C LEU A 22 -35.27 -47.46 2.09
N ILE A 23 -35.89 -46.92 3.15
CA ILE A 23 -35.38 -45.73 3.84
C ILE A 23 -34.00 -46.15 4.36
N ALA A 24 -32.95 -45.81 3.60
CA ALA A 24 -31.59 -45.89 4.09
C ALA A 24 -31.47 -44.92 5.26
N GLN A 25 -31.60 -45.42 6.49
CA GLN A 25 -31.22 -44.66 7.67
C GLN A 25 -29.74 -44.31 7.51
N ASN A 26 -29.47 -43.04 7.23
CA ASN A 26 -28.12 -42.51 7.12
C ASN A 26 -27.52 -42.48 8.53
N LYS A 27 -27.07 -43.65 9.00
CA LYS A 27 -26.52 -43.85 10.34
C LYS A 27 -25.32 -42.91 10.48
N ARG A 28 -25.35 -42.07 11.52
CA ARG A 28 -24.31 -41.07 11.79
C ARG A 28 -22.93 -41.75 11.79
N PRO A 29 -21.99 -41.30 10.95
CA PRO A 29 -20.67 -41.91 10.90
C PRO A 29 -19.86 -41.74 12.19
N VAL A 30 -19.07 -42.76 12.52
CA VAL A 30 -18.25 -42.81 13.73
C VAL A 30 -17.22 -41.67 13.77
N TRP A 31 -16.70 -41.24 12.61
CA TRP A 31 -15.69 -40.17 12.53
C TRP A 31 -16.21 -38.80 13.01
N ILE A 32 -17.53 -38.61 13.11
CA ILE A 32 -18.14 -37.41 13.69
C ILE A 32 -18.08 -37.44 15.22
N GLU A 33 -18.17 -38.62 15.82
CA GLU A 33 -18.16 -38.81 17.28
C GLU A 33 -16.74 -38.99 17.81
N GLN A 34 -15.88 -39.67 17.04
CA GLN A 34 -14.51 -39.98 17.40
C GLN A 34 -13.57 -39.63 16.25
N ARG A 35 -12.67 -38.68 16.48
CA ARG A 35 -11.70 -38.26 15.47
C ARG A 35 -10.81 -39.45 15.06
N PRO A 36 -10.71 -39.77 13.77
CA PRO A 36 -9.79 -40.81 13.31
C PRO A 36 -8.34 -40.41 13.62
N VAL A 37 -7.49 -41.41 13.90
CA VAL A 37 -6.05 -41.22 14.12
C VAL A 37 -5.29 -41.96 13.04
N ASP A 38 -4.51 -41.23 12.24
CA ASP A 38 -3.65 -41.81 11.23
C ASP A 38 -2.31 -41.07 11.21
N ASN A 39 -1.23 -41.80 11.43
CA ASN A 39 0.11 -41.21 11.48
C ASN A 39 0.63 -40.78 10.10
N ALA A 40 0.13 -41.34 9.00
CA ALA A 40 0.52 -41.02 7.64
C ALA A 40 -0.23 -39.81 7.06
N TYR A 41 -1.35 -39.41 7.68
CA TYR A 41 -2.23 -38.35 7.18
C TYR A 41 -2.43 -37.23 8.20
N TYR A 42 -2.67 -36.02 7.70
CA TYR A 42 -3.39 -34.99 8.44
C TYR A 42 -4.88 -35.20 8.19
N ILE A 43 -5.70 -35.02 9.22
CA ILE A 43 -7.14 -35.33 9.18
C ILE A 43 -7.92 -34.05 9.44
N GLY A 44 -8.73 -33.61 8.48
CA GLY A 44 -9.57 -32.43 8.60
C GLY A 44 -11.04 -32.79 8.71
N ILE A 45 -11.68 -32.42 9.81
CA ILE A 45 -13.13 -32.54 9.95
C ILE A 45 -13.74 -31.14 9.91
N GLY A 46 -14.70 -30.96 9.03
CA GLY A 46 -15.37 -29.68 8.80
C GLY A 46 -16.86 -29.78 9.03
N TYR A 47 -17.42 -28.76 9.68
CA TYR A 47 -18.85 -28.62 9.93
C TYR A 47 -19.38 -27.33 9.33
N ALA A 48 -20.59 -27.38 8.78
CA ALA A 48 -21.38 -26.19 8.49
C ALA A 48 -22.87 -26.44 8.79
N SER A 49 -23.52 -25.39 9.29
CA SER A 49 -24.97 -25.37 9.47
C SER A 49 -25.63 -24.90 8.18
N LYS A 50 -26.52 -25.73 7.63
CA LYS A 50 -27.32 -25.39 6.43
C LYS A 50 -28.31 -24.26 6.69
N THR A 51 -28.70 -24.03 7.94
CA THR A 51 -29.59 -22.90 8.27
C THR A 51 -28.86 -21.57 8.32
N LYS A 52 -27.60 -21.55 8.79
CA LYS A 52 -26.75 -20.34 8.79
C LYS A 52 -26.11 -20.05 7.43
N HIS A 53 -25.86 -21.09 6.65
CA HIS A 53 -25.16 -21.04 5.37
C HIS A 53 -25.97 -21.73 4.27
N PRO A 54 -27.19 -21.25 3.94
CA PRO A 54 -28.13 -21.98 3.08
C PRO A 54 -27.62 -22.25 1.66
N THR A 55 -26.73 -21.40 1.16
CA THR A 55 -26.20 -21.49 -0.22
C THR A 55 -24.74 -21.94 -0.28
N ASP A 56 -23.98 -21.82 0.81
CA ASP A 56 -22.52 -22.04 0.81
C ASP A 56 -22.03 -23.01 1.89
N TYR A 57 -22.92 -23.73 2.60
CA TYR A 57 -22.56 -24.68 3.66
C TYR A 57 -21.47 -25.68 3.24
N GLN A 58 -21.49 -26.18 2.01
CA GLN A 58 -20.47 -27.11 1.52
C GLN A 58 -19.08 -26.46 1.46
N LYS A 59 -19.01 -25.21 1.00
CA LYS A 59 -17.78 -24.44 0.97
C LYS A 59 -17.29 -24.14 2.38
N VAL A 60 -18.20 -23.74 3.28
CA VAL A 60 -17.87 -23.46 4.69
C VAL A 60 -17.33 -24.71 5.40
N ALA A 61 -17.99 -25.86 5.23
CA ALA A 61 -17.53 -27.10 5.82
C ALA A 61 -16.16 -27.50 5.27
N ARG A 62 -15.93 -27.37 3.96
CA ARG A 62 -14.62 -27.58 3.35
C ARG A 62 -13.57 -26.62 3.93
N ASP A 63 -13.85 -25.32 3.99
CA ASP A 63 -12.93 -24.30 4.50
C ASP A 63 -12.57 -24.55 5.98
N ASN A 64 -13.52 -25.08 6.75
CA ASN A 64 -13.32 -25.51 8.14
C ASN A 64 -12.45 -26.76 8.23
N ALA A 65 -12.69 -27.79 7.41
CA ALA A 65 -11.86 -29.00 7.37
C ALA A 65 -10.40 -28.69 6.95
N LEU A 66 -10.21 -27.81 5.96
CA LEU A 66 -8.88 -27.37 5.54
C LEU A 66 -8.19 -26.52 6.63
N SER A 67 -8.97 -25.74 7.40
CA SER A 67 -8.44 -25.01 8.57
C SER A 67 -7.97 -25.96 9.67
N ASP A 68 -8.72 -27.04 9.91
CA ASP A 68 -8.35 -28.10 10.86
C ASP A 68 -7.07 -28.82 10.40
N ILE A 69 -6.94 -29.18 9.12
CA ILE A 69 -5.67 -29.71 8.55
C ILE A 69 -4.52 -28.71 8.75
N ALA A 70 -4.71 -27.45 8.37
CA ALA A 70 -3.68 -26.42 8.50
C ALA A 70 -3.21 -26.24 9.95
N SER A 71 -4.12 -26.39 10.93
CA SER A 71 -3.79 -26.27 12.36
C SER A 71 -2.92 -27.42 12.89
N GLN A 72 -3.00 -28.60 12.27
CA GLN A 72 -2.15 -29.74 12.62
C GLN A 72 -0.74 -29.64 12.03
N ILE A 73 -0.59 -28.88 10.94
CA ILE A 73 0.72 -28.63 10.35
C ILE A 73 1.46 -27.69 11.29
N LYS A 74 2.28 -28.28 12.18
CA LYS A 74 3.17 -27.52 13.05
C LYS A 74 4.11 -26.69 12.17
N VAL A 75 3.88 -25.38 12.16
CA VAL A 75 4.81 -24.43 11.57
C VAL A 75 5.96 -24.25 12.56
N GLN A 76 7.03 -25.04 12.39
CA GLN A 76 8.26 -24.75 13.10
C GLN A 76 8.94 -23.56 12.41
N ILE A 77 8.89 -22.40 13.05
CA ILE A 77 9.61 -21.21 12.61
C ILE A 77 10.87 -21.13 13.47
N SER A 78 12.05 -21.06 12.87
CA SER A 78 13.26 -20.83 13.66
C SER A 78 13.24 -19.38 14.20
N SER A 79 13.75 -19.20 15.42
CA SER A 79 13.86 -17.86 16.02
C SER A 79 14.71 -16.93 15.16
N ASP A 80 15.76 -17.44 14.54
CA ASP A 80 16.65 -16.67 13.66
C ASP A 80 15.92 -16.17 12.41
N ILE A 81 15.13 -17.03 11.75
CA ILE A 81 14.34 -16.64 10.57
C ILE A 81 13.28 -15.61 10.97
N MET A 82 12.61 -15.82 12.09
CA MET A 82 11.63 -14.87 12.60
C MET A 82 12.26 -13.51 12.84
N GLN A 83 13.39 -13.45 13.53
CA GLN A 83 14.12 -12.21 13.78
C GLN A 83 14.51 -11.52 12.48
N GLN A 84 15.08 -12.25 11.52
CA GLN A 84 15.49 -11.71 10.22
C GLN A 84 14.33 -11.09 9.45
N VAL A 85 13.16 -11.76 9.41
CA VAL A 85 11.98 -11.24 8.72
C VAL A 85 11.40 -10.04 9.47
N VAL A 86 11.33 -10.08 10.80
CA VAL A 86 10.86 -8.97 11.64
C VAL A 86 11.72 -7.72 11.43
N GLU A 87 13.05 -7.86 11.45
CA GLU A 87 13.98 -6.74 11.25
C GLU A 87 13.93 -6.17 9.84
N LYS A 88 13.91 -7.05 8.82
CA LYS A 88 14.05 -6.62 7.41
C LYS A 88 12.73 -6.25 6.75
N ALA A 89 11.64 -6.90 7.13
CA ALA A 89 10.31 -6.55 6.64
C ALA A 89 9.55 -5.66 7.63
N GLY A 90 10.12 -5.29 8.79
CA GLY A 90 9.43 -4.44 9.77
C GLY A 90 8.11 -5.03 10.30
N MET A 91 7.93 -6.35 10.18
CA MET A 91 6.72 -7.06 10.55
C MET A 91 6.77 -7.43 12.03
N VAL A 92 5.65 -7.37 12.75
CA VAL A 92 5.60 -7.84 14.14
C VAL A 92 5.55 -9.38 14.16
N ALA A 93 6.17 -10.01 15.16
CA ALA A 93 6.27 -11.48 15.24
C ALA A 93 4.92 -12.21 15.15
N ASP A 94 3.85 -11.68 15.74
CA ASP A 94 2.52 -12.30 15.69
C ASP A 94 1.80 -12.11 14.35
N GLU A 95 2.05 -10.99 13.67
CA GLU A 95 1.63 -10.79 12.28
C GLU A 95 2.33 -11.80 11.38
N PHE A 96 3.63 -12.05 11.61
CA PHE A 96 4.39 -13.04 10.87
C PHE A 96 3.86 -14.46 11.05
N LYS A 97 3.63 -14.89 12.29
CA LYS A 97 3.02 -16.21 12.57
C LYS A 97 1.65 -16.35 11.90
N SER A 98 0.83 -15.30 11.96
CA SER A 98 -0.49 -15.29 11.34
C SER A 98 -0.40 -15.39 9.82
N PHE A 99 0.53 -14.66 9.20
CA PHE A 99 0.82 -14.74 7.77
C PHE A 99 1.24 -16.16 7.36
N VAL A 100 2.17 -16.80 8.08
CA VAL A 100 2.64 -18.15 7.74
C VAL A 100 1.53 -19.20 7.91
N ARG A 101 0.68 -19.07 8.95
CA ARG A 101 -0.48 -19.94 9.12
C ARG A 101 -1.47 -19.79 7.95
N SER A 102 -1.74 -18.54 7.55
CA SER A 102 -2.64 -18.23 6.43
C SER A 102 -2.07 -18.74 5.10
N SER A 103 -0.79 -18.53 4.82
CA SER A 103 -0.13 -19.02 3.61
C SER A 103 -0.13 -20.55 3.55
N THR A 104 0.14 -21.20 4.68
CA THR A 104 0.08 -22.67 4.79
C THR A 104 -1.31 -23.19 4.43
N LYS A 105 -2.38 -22.58 4.94
CA LYS A 105 -3.76 -22.94 4.60
C LYS A 105 -4.05 -22.74 3.11
N ALA A 106 -3.64 -21.60 2.55
CA ALA A 106 -3.88 -21.26 1.15
C ALA A 106 -3.15 -22.17 0.16
N GLU A 107 -2.00 -22.73 0.56
CA GLU A 107 -1.18 -23.60 -0.28
C GLU A 107 -1.48 -25.09 -0.10
N LEU A 108 -2.46 -25.46 0.73
CA LEU A 108 -2.89 -26.84 0.90
C LEU A 108 -3.43 -27.41 -0.41
N GLU A 109 -2.79 -28.48 -0.87
CA GLU A 109 -3.16 -29.20 -2.09
C GLU A 109 -2.98 -30.71 -1.87
N GLY A 110 -3.63 -31.50 -2.72
CA GLY A 110 -3.54 -32.95 -2.67
C GLY A 110 -4.29 -33.58 -1.50
N TYR A 111 -5.19 -32.83 -0.86
CA TYR A 111 -6.16 -33.34 0.09
C TYR A 111 -7.27 -34.13 -0.62
N GLU A 112 -7.84 -35.10 0.07
CA GLU A 112 -8.81 -36.06 -0.46
C GLU A 112 -10.06 -36.04 0.43
N LEU A 113 -11.25 -35.94 -0.19
CA LEU A 113 -12.50 -36.16 0.52
C LEU A 113 -12.63 -37.66 0.80
N VAL A 114 -12.65 -38.03 2.08
CA VAL A 114 -12.82 -39.41 2.51
C VAL A 114 -14.29 -39.75 2.65
N ASP A 115 -15.06 -38.85 3.27
CA ASP A 115 -16.48 -39.04 3.53
C ASP A 115 -17.19 -37.69 3.74
N SER A 116 -18.50 -37.69 3.58
CA SER A 116 -19.38 -36.56 3.92
C SER A 116 -20.67 -37.08 4.53
N TYR A 117 -21.20 -36.36 5.51
CA TYR A 117 -22.46 -36.69 6.15
C TYR A 117 -23.34 -35.46 6.24
N GLU A 118 -24.63 -35.64 6.01
CA GLU A 118 -25.58 -34.54 6.04
C GLU A 118 -26.92 -34.91 6.65
N THR A 119 -27.54 -33.91 7.26
CA THR A 119 -28.94 -33.91 7.71
C THR A 119 -29.65 -32.70 7.10
N ASP A 120 -30.91 -32.48 7.47
CA ASP A 120 -31.66 -31.29 7.05
C ASP A 120 -31.01 -29.99 7.54
N LYS A 121 -30.26 -30.04 8.65
CA LYS A 121 -29.69 -28.85 9.32
C LYS A 121 -28.17 -28.77 9.24
N ASP A 122 -27.50 -29.90 9.10
CA ASP A 122 -26.06 -30.02 9.29
C ASP A 122 -25.38 -30.63 8.07
N TYR A 123 -24.16 -30.19 7.82
CA TYR A 123 -23.28 -30.75 6.80
C TYR A 123 -21.89 -30.94 7.37
N TRP A 124 -21.36 -32.15 7.24
CA TRP A 124 -20.06 -32.56 7.75
C TRP A 124 -19.22 -33.15 6.62
N VAL A 125 -17.92 -32.84 6.64
CA VAL A 125 -16.96 -33.40 5.68
C VAL A 125 -15.72 -33.90 6.40
N TYR A 126 -15.19 -35.02 5.94
CA TYR A 126 -13.93 -35.58 6.38
C TYR A 126 -12.94 -35.58 5.21
N TYR A 127 -11.91 -34.75 5.34
CA TYR A 127 -10.75 -34.72 4.44
C TYR A 127 -9.52 -35.35 5.08
N ARG A 128 -8.64 -35.91 4.26
CA ARG A 128 -7.29 -36.31 4.66
C ARG A 128 -6.23 -35.76 3.72
N LEU A 129 -5.01 -35.57 4.21
CA LEU A 129 -3.85 -35.16 3.42
C LEU A 129 -2.63 -35.99 3.80
N SER A 130 -2.07 -36.74 2.85
CA SER A 130 -0.85 -37.52 3.10
C SER A 130 0.32 -36.60 3.47
N LYS A 131 0.97 -36.89 4.60
CA LYS A 131 2.13 -36.12 5.08
C LYS A 131 3.31 -36.19 4.10
N ALA A 132 3.53 -37.36 3.50
CA ALA A 132 4.58 -37.56 2.51
C ALA A 132 4.31 -36.77 1.23
N LYS A 133 3.06 -36.81 0.72
CA LYS A 133 2.62 -36.04 -0.45
C LYS A 133 2.75 -34.54 -0.21
N TYR A 134 2.28 -34.06 0.94
CA TYR A 134 2.43 -32.67 1.35
C TYR A 134 3.90 -32.22 1.36
N LYS A 135 4.79 -33.00 1.98
CA LYS A 135 6.23 -32.69 2.03
C LYS A 135 6.86 -32.62 0.63
N SER A 136 6.50 -33.57 -0.25
CA SER A 136 6.98 -33.59 -1.64
C SER A 136 6.50 -32.37 -2.43
N LEU A 137 5.19 -32.05 -2.39
CA LEU A 137 4.61 -30.89 -3.06
C LEU A 137 5.21 -29.58 -2.53
N LYS A 138 5.33 -29.44 -1.20
CA LYS A 138 5.97 -28.27 -0.58
C LYS A 138 7.41 -28.09 -1.06
N LYS A 139 8.22 -29.16 -1.11
CA LYS A 139 9.60 -29.10 -1.60
C LYS A 139 9.66 -28.70 -3.08
N ALA A 140 8.78 -29.24 -3.92
CA ALA A 140 8.72 -28.90 -5.34
C ALA A 140 8.34 -27.41 -5.54
N LYS A 141 7.31 -26.93 -4.82
CA LYS A 141 6.90 -25.53 -4.84
C LYS A 141 8.01 -24.60 -4.35
N LEU A 142 8.66 -24.94 -3.23
CA LEU A 142 9.78 -24.18 -2.69
C LEU A 142 10.94 -24.07 -3.69
N ASN A 143 11.33 -25.18 -4.33
CA ASN A 143 12.40 -25.17 -5.33
C ASN A 143 12.04 -24.30 -6.54
N LYS A 144 10.80 -24.37 -7.03
CA LYS A 144 10.30 -23.53 -8.11
C LYS A 144 10.32 -22.04 -7.72
N ALA A 145 9.84 -21.71 -6.52
CA ALA A 145 9.85 -20.36 -5.96
C ALA A 145 11.28 -19.79 -5.89
N LYS A 146 12.22 -20.57 -5.34
CA LYS A 146 13.64 -20.18 -5.26
C LYS A 146 14.24 -19.97 -6.64
N ALA A 147 13.96 -20.83 -7.62
CA ALA A 147 14.45 -20.68 -8.98
C ALA A 147 13.95 -19.38 -9.65
N LEU A 148 12.66 -19.06 -9.49
CA LEU A 148 12.07 -17.82 -10.03
C LEU A 148 12.65 -16.56 -9.37
N SER A 149 12.79 -16.59 -8.04
CA SER A 149 13.41 -15.50 -7.29
C SER A 149 14.88 -15.30 -7.69
N LEU A 150 15.62 -16.39 -7.85
CA LEU A 150 17.03 -16.36 -8.26
C LEU A 150 17.20 -15.83 -9.70
N ASP A 151 16.30 -16.14 -10.61
CA ASP A 151 16.30 -15.57 -11.97
C ASP A 151 16.15 -14.04 -11.93
N MET A 152 15.18 -13.53 -11.16
CA MET A 152 15.01 -12.08 -10.96
C MET A 152 16.23 -11.45 -10.29
N PHE A 153 16.79 -12.11 -9.28
CA PHE A 153 18.00 -11.63 -8.59
C PHE A 153 19.20 -11.52 -9.55
N LYS A 154 19.43 -12.53 -10.41
CA LYS A 154 20.48 -12.50 -11.43
C LYS A 154 20.25 -11.40 -12.46
N LYS A 155 19.01 -11.18 -12.89
CA LYS A 155 18.64 -10.05 -13.77
C LYS A 155 18.92 -8.70 -13.11
N ALA A 156 18.70 -8.58 -11.80
CA ALA A 156 19.03 -7.40 -11.03
C ALA A 156 20.54 -7.14 -11.02
N GLN A 157 21.35 -8.16 -10.73
CA GLN A 157 22.81 -8.06 -10.79
C GLN A 157 23.31 -7.65 -12.18
N ALA A 158 22.76 -8.23 -13.25
CA ALA A 158 23.12 -7.84 -14.62
C ALA A 158 22.74 -6.38 -14.93
N ALA A 159 21.55 -5.93 -14.51
CA ALA A 159 21.12 -4.53 -14.66
C ALA A 159 22.02 -3.58 -13.86
N GLU A 160 22.44 -3.97 -12.66
CA GLU A 160 23.35 -3.22 -11.82
C GLU A 160 24.73 -3.07 -12.46
N ASN A 161 25.30 -4.16 -12.95
CA ASN A 161 26.62 -4.18 -13.61
C ASN A 161 26.65 -3.31 -14.87
N THR A 162 25.52 -3.16 -15.56
CA THR A 162 25.36 -2.29 -16.72
C THR A 162 24.96 -0.85 -16.36
N GLY A 163 24.90 -0.51 -15.07
CA GLY A 163 24.56 0.84 -14.58
C GLY A 163 23.07 1.19 -14.66
N GLN A 164 22.19 0.24 -14.98
CA GLN A 164 20.74 0.44 -15.04
C GLN A 164 20.11 0.34 -13.64
N ILE A 165 20.47 1.28 -12.74
CA ILE A 165 20.16 1.18 -11.31
C ILE A 165 18.66 1.13 -11.00
N ALA A 166 17.82 1.94 -11.65
CA ALA A 166 16.37 1.88 -11.46
C ALA A 166 15.81 0.49 -11.81
N LYS A 167 16.31 -0.12 -12.89
CA LYS A 167 15.92 -1.47 -13.34
C LYS A 167 16.45 -2.55 -12.39
N ALA A 168 17.66 -2.38 -11.85
CA ALA A 168 18.23 -3.29 -10.87
C ALA A 168 17.37 -3.34 -9.59
N LEU A 169 17.01 -2.17 -9.04
CA LEU A 169 16.09 -2.09 -7.89
C LEU A 169 14.74 -2.77 -8.19
N LEU A 170 14.15 -2.52 -9.36
CA LEU A 170 12.91 -3.18 -9.78
C LEU A 170 13.04 -4.70 -9.77
N PHE A 171 14.09 -5.25 -10.38
CA PHE A 171 14.30 -6.70 -10.41
C PHE A 171 14.57 -7.30 -9.02
N TYR A 172 15.32 -6.61 -8.16
CA TYR A 172 15.49 -7.05 -6.77
C TYR A 172 14.15 -7.09 -6.02
N PHE A 173 13.28 -6.08 -6.18
CA PHE A 173 11.92 -6.14 -5.62
C PHE A 173 11.09 -7.28 -6.22
N GLN A 174 11.18 -7.53 -7.53
CA GLN A 174 10.52 -8.67 -8.19
C GLN A 174 11.07 -10.04 -7.77
N SER A 175 12.21 -10.07 -7.09
CA SER A 175 12.77 -11.30 -6.51
C SER A 175 12.04 -11.75 -5.25
N VAL A 176 11.31 -10.85 -4.58
CA VAL A 176 10.61 -11.15 -3.31
C VAL A 176 9.33 -11.97 -3.50
N PRO A 177 8.38 -11.60 -4.39
CA PRO A 177 7.08 -12.28 -4.48
C PRO A 177 7.13 -13.80 -4.65
N PRO A 178 8.06 -14.40 -5.43
CA PRO A 178 8.09 -15.86 -5.56
C PRO A 178 8.35 -16.58 -4.23
N ILE A 179 9.14 -15.99 -3.33
CA ILE A 179 9.59 -16.60 -2.07
C ILE A 179 8.82 -16.10 -0.85
N GLU A 180 8.02 -15.04 -0.97
CA GLU A 180 7.37 -14.38 0.17
C GLU A 180 6.50 -15.31 1.02
N LYS A 181 5.87 -16.32 0.42
CA LYS A 181 5.02 -17.30 1.12
C LYS A 181 5.83 -18.33 1.92
N TYR A 182 7.13 -18.41 1.66
CA TYR A 182 8.06 -19.39 2.20
C TYR A 182 9.19 -18.75 3.02
N VAL A 183 9.04 -17.49 3.42
CA VAL A 183 10.06 -16.78 4.22
C VAL A 183 10.28 -17.38 5.61
N ASN A 184 9.44 -18.33 6.03
CA ASN A 184 9.63 -19.13 7.24
C ASN A 184 10.57 -20.34 7.02
N GLU A 185 10.99 -20.60 5.79
CA GLU A 185 11.90 -21.69 5.42
C GLU A 185 13.33 -21.15 5.26
N PRO A 186 14.36 -22.00 5.42
CA PRO A 186 15.72 -21.65 5.01
C PRO A 186 15.77 -21.52 3.49
N LEU A 187 15.62 -20.29 2.99
CA LEU A 187 15.62 -19.92 1.57
C LEU A 187 17.04 -19.92 0.98
N GLU A 188 17.74 -21.04 1.17
CA GLU A 188 19.11 -21.23 0.70
C GLU A 188 19.14 -21.41 -0.82
N ALA A 189 20.07 -20.70 -1.44
CA ALA A 189 20.39 -20.76 -2.85
C ALA A 189 21.91 -20.74 -3.04
N GLU A 190 22.36 -21.16 -4.22
CA GLU A 190 23.76 -21.10 -4.61
C GLU A 190 23.94 -20.03 -5.68
N ILE A 191 24.89 -19.12 -5.46
CA ILE A 191 25.30 -18.10 -6.43
C ILE A 191 26.82 -18.15 -6.53
N ASN A 192 27.34 -18.39 -7.74
CA ASN A 192 28.78 -18.42 -8.02
C ASN A 192 29.57 -19.35 -7.07
N GLY A 193 29.01 -20.53 -6.74
CA GLY A 193 29.64 -21.49 -5.83
C GLY A 193 29.52 -21.14 -4.33
N GLN A 194 28.83 -20.06 -3.98
CA GLN A 194 28.59 -19.66 -2.59
C GLN A 194 27.14 -19.95 -2.17
N HIS A 195 26.99 -20.56 -0.99
CA HIS A 195 25.71 -20.71 -0.33
C HIS A 195 25.27 -19.38 0.29
N ILE A 196 24.09 -18.92 -0.08
CA ILE A 196 23.50 -17.69 0.42
C ILE A 196 22.07 -17.92 0.92
N TYR A 197 21.63 -17.05 1.82
CA TYR A 197 20.22 -16.93 2.18
C TYR A 197 19.57 -15.89 1.28
N LEU A 198 18.77 -16.34 0.31
CA LEU A 198 18.29 -15.51 -0.80
C LEU A 198 17.50 -14.27 -0.32
N PHE A 199 16.62 -14.42 0.66
CA PHE A 199 15.87 -13.29 1.24
C PHE A 199 16.79 -12.21 1.83
N ASN A 200 17.82 -12.65 2.55
CA ASN A 200 18.77 -11.75 3.18
C ASN A 200 19.59 -10.98 2.15
N GLU A 201 20.01 -11.67 1.10
CA GLU A 201 20.81 -11.10 0.03
C GLU A 201 20.01 -10.11 -0.83
N ILE A 202 18.74 -10.41 -1.11
CA ILE A 202 17.83 -9.46 -1.78
C ILE A 202 17.71 -8.17 -0.97
N TYR A 203 17.44 -8.28 0.33
CA TYR A 203 17.31 -7.11 1.20
C TYR A 203 18.62 -6.30 1.27
N ALA A 204 19.76 -6.97 1.47
CA ALA A 204 21.06 -6.33 1.52
C ALA A 204 21.39 -5.61 0.21
N SER A 205 21.07 -6.22 -0.92
CA SER A 205 21.27 -5.62 -2.25
C SER A 205 20.39 -4.39 -2.47
N LEU A 206 19.11 -4.44 -2.09
CA LEU A 206 18.20 -3.29 -2.13
C LEU A 206 18.74 -2.14 -1.27
N GLN A 207 19.09 -2.41 -0.02
CA GLN A 207 19.59 -1.39 0.90
C GLN A 207 20.92 -0.80 0.40
N ARG A 208 21.82 -1.64 -0.12
CA ARG A 208 23.09 -1.20 -0.70
C ARG A 208 22.88 -0.29 -1.91
N LEU A 209 21.99 -0.65 -2.83
CA LEU A 209 21.67 0.19 -3.98
C LEU A 209 21.06 1.52 -3.58
N LEU A 210 20.12 1.53 -2.63
CA LEU A 210 19.51 2.77 -2.15
C LEU A 210 20.52 3.66 -1.41
N SER A 211 21.40 3.06 -0.62
CA SER A 211 22.46 3.79 0.10
C SER A 211 23.51 4.38 -0.84
N GLY A 212 23.74 3.73 -2.00
CA GLY A 212 24.62 4.25 -3.05
C GLY A 212 24.03 5.41 -3.84
N LEU A 213 22.73 5.70 -3.71
CA LEU A 213 22.13 6.87 -4.36
C LEU A 213 22.51 8.16 -3.63
N LYS A 214 22.64 9.24 -4.40
CA LYS A 214 22.78 10.61 -3.92
C LYS A 214 21.74 11.47 -4.61
N LEU A 215 20.90 12.13 -3.80
CA LEU A 215 19.89 13.09 -4.26
C LEU A 215 20.36 14.50 -3.93
N GLU A 216 20.44 15.36 -4.95
CA GLU A 216 20.91 16.75 -4.81
C GLU A 216 19.90 17.73 -5.41
N SER A 217 19.48 18.71 -4.63
CA SER A 217 18.63 19.81 -5.11
C SER A 217 19.44 20.77 -5.97
N LEU A 218 19.10 20.89 -7.26
CA LEU A 218 19.74 21.85 -8.17
C LEU A 218 19.16 23.26 -8.07
N THR A 219 17.97 23.37 -7.49
CA THR A 219 17.29 24.64 -7.18
C THR A 219 16.96 24.68 -5.69
N PRO A 220 17.96 24.65 -4.78
CA PRO A 220 17.74 24.40 -3.36
C PRO A 220 16.90 25.48 -2.67
N GLU A 221 16.95 26.72 -3.15
CA GLU A 221 16.19 27.85 -2.61
C GLU A 221 15.35 28.51 -3.70
N LEU A 222 14.09 28.79 -3.38
CA LEU A 222 13.15 29.49 -4.25
C LEU A 222 12.39 30.55 -3.48
N LYS A 223 11.92 31.56 -4.20
CA LYS A 223 10.94 32.53 -3.70
C LYS A 223 9.56 32.15 -4.23
N GLY A 224 8.57 32.23 -3.37
CA GLY A 224 7.17 31.99 -3.70
C GLY A 224 6.29 33.07 -3.10
N LYS A 225 5.05 33.14 -3.58
CA LYS A 225 4.03 34.04 -3.05
C LYS A 225 2.78 33.26 -2.72
N LEU A 226 2.15 33.59 -1.59
CA LEU A 226 0.92 32.92 -1.17
C LEU A 226 -0.15 32.99 -2.28
N GLY A 227 -0.80 31.86 -2.54
CA GLY A 227 -1.83 31.70 -3.57
C GLY A 227 -1.31 31.57 -5.01
N GLN A 228 0.00 31.72 -5.25
CA GLN A 228 0.57 31.74 -6.61
C GLN A 228 1.41 30.49 -6.93
N PRO A 229 1.56 30.14 -8.22
CA PRO A 229 2.54 29.15 -8.67
C PRO A 229 3.97 29.66 -8.52
N ILE A 230 4.93 28.73 -8.52
CA ILE A 230 6.36 29.07 -8.65
C ILE A 230 6.78 28.83 -10.10
N ALA A 231 7.30 29.86 -10.77
CA ALA A 231 7.72 29.78 -12.17
C ALA A 231 8.91 28.82 -12.36
N THR A 232 9.89 28.88 -11.45
CA THR A 232 11.08 28.02 -11.48
C THR A 232 10.73 26.61 -10.99
N PRO A 233 11.00 25.55 -11.77
CA PRO A 233 10.74 24.18 -11.34
C PRO A 233 11.72 23.73 -10.25
N LEU A 234 11.25 22.84 -9.38
CA LEU A 234 12.12 22.11 -8.46
C LEU A 234 12.83 21.02 -9.26
N LYS A 235 14.17 21.00 -9.22
CA LYS A 235 15.00 20.03 -9.94
C LYS A 235 15.85 19.26 -8.94
N VAL A 236 15.76 17.94 -8.95
CA VAL A 236 16.64 17.05 -8.19
C VAL A 236 17.49 16.23 -9.14
N ARG A 237 18.80 16.15 -8.89
CA ARG A 237 19.72 15.23 -9.56
C ARG A 237 19.87 13.96 -8.73
N ILE A 238 19.86 12.82 -9.40
CA ILE A 238 20.03 11.51 -8.82
C ILE A 238 21.27 10.87 -9.44
N ASN A 239 22.28 10.64 -8.61
CA ASN A 239 23.49 9.94 -9.01
C ASN A 239 23.62 8.65 -8.19
N PHE A 240 24.17 7.61 -8.80
CA PHE A 240 24.66 6.43 -8.09
C PHE A 240 26.16 6.56 -7.91
N MET A 241 26.60 6.48 -6.66
CA MET A 241 27.99 6.70 -6.26
C MET A 241 28.74 5.37 -6.25
N GLN A 242 29.84 5.29 -6.99
CA GLN A 242 30.82 4.20 -6.90
C GLN A 242 32.17 4.81 -6.52
N GLY A 243 32.43 4.88 -5.22
CA GLY A 243 33.53 5.68 -4.68
C GLY A 243 33.30 7.18 -4.93
N ALA A 244 34.32 7.87 -5.44
CA ALA A 244 34.23 9.31 -5.75
C ALA A 244 33.48 9.62 -7.05
N ALA A 245 33.34 8.64 -7.95
CA ALA A 245 32.66 8.83 -9.24
C ALA A 245 31.15 8.62 -9.10
N GLY A 246 30.36 9.61 -9.55
CA GLY A 246 28.91 9.52 -9.61
C GLY A 246 28.42 9.31 -11.04
N ARG A 247 27.49 8.37 -11.25
CA ARG A 247 26.81 8.16 -12.54
C ARG A 247 25.35 8.60 -12.46
N PRO A 248 24.82 9.33 -13.45
CA PRO A 248 23.41 9.74 -13.44
C PRO A 248 22.49 8.52 -13.52
N VAL A 249 21.41 8.54 -12.73
CA VAL A 249 20.42 7.45 -12.72
C VAL A 249 19.17 7.90 -13.45
N GLN A 250 18.95 7.33 -14.63
CA GLN A 250 17.78 7.61 -15.47
C GLN A 250 16.57 6.75 -15.11
N ASN A 251 15.38 7.24 -15.48
CA ASN A 251 14.08 6.59 -15.31
C ASN A 251 13.76 6.19 -13.87
N MET A 252 14.29 6.93 -12.89
CA MET A 252 13.99 6.73 -11.48
C MET A 252 12.74 7.50 -11.10
N PRO A 253 11.69 6.85 -10.57
CA PRO A 253 10.49 7.55 -10.10
C PRO A 253 10.80 8.31 -8.80
N VAL A 254 10.40 9.57 -8.76
CA VAL A 254 10.58 10.49 -7.64
C VAL A 254 9.23 11.04 -7.22
N ARG A 255 8.99 11.04 -5.91
CA ARG A 255 7.86 11.71 -5.29
C ARG A 255 8.30 13.02 -4.66
N PHE A 256 7.56 14.08 -4.96
CA PHE A 256 7.67 15.38 -4.31
C PHE A 256 6.50 15.58 -3.35
N SER A 257 6.80 16.12 -2.18
CA SER A 257 5.77 16.44 -1.17
C SER A 257 6.21 17.57 -0.26
N PHE A 258 5.27 18.42 0.14
CA PHE A 258 5.48 19.35 1.25
C PHE A 258 5.68 18.56 2.55
N THR A 259 6.73 18.91 3.28
CA THR A 259 7.05 18.41 4.64
C THR A 259 6.89 19.51 5.70
N ARG A 260 6.89 20.77 5.25
CA ARG A 260 6.47 21.97 6.00
C ARG A 260 5.74 22.91 5.05
N GLY A 261 4.68 23.55 5.52
CA GLY A 261 3.76 24.30 4.67
C GLY A 261 2.82 23.40 3.88
N ALA A 262 2.13 23.99 2.90
CA ALA A 262 1.11 23.30 2.11
C ALA A 262 0.93 23.98 0.75
N GLY A 263 0.62 23.16 -0.25
CA GLY A 263 0.37 23.63 -1.61
C GLY A 263 0.12 22.49 -2.58
N ASP A 264 -0.17 22.87 -3.82
CA ASP A 264 -0.41 21.96 -4.93
C ASP A 264 0.85 21.89 -5.79
N LEU A 265 1.30 20.66 -6.09
CA LEU A 265 2.44 20.41 -6.97
C LEU A 265 2.23 19.11 -7.76
N ILE A 266 3.00 18.93 -8.83
CA ILE A 266 3.02 17.66 -9.57
C ILE A 266 3.82 16.64 -8.74
N LYS A 267 3.12 15.73 -8.07
CA LYS A 267 3.71 14.87 -7.04
C LYS A 267 4.70 13.83 -7.57
N GLN A 268 4.64 13.48 -8.84
CA GLN A 268 5.45 12.40 -9.43
C GLN A 268 6.23 12.90 -10.64
N ALA A 269 7.47 12.48 -10.74
CA ALA A 269 8.30 12.66 -11.94
C ALA A 269 9.26 11.49 -12.10
N TYR A 270 9.81 11.32 -13.29
CA TYR A 270 10.91 10.41 -13.57
C TYR A 270 12.18 11.20 -13.87
N SER A 271 13.33 10.67 -13.49
CA SER A 271 14.61 11.24 -13.91
C SER A 271 14.88 11.00 -15.39
N ASP A 272 15.49 11.98 -16.05
CA ASP A 272 15.94 11.89 -17.44
C ASP A 272 17.33 11.21 -17.56
N ALA A 273 17.90 11.21 -18.77
CA ALA A 273 19.23 10.66 -19.06
C ALA A 273 20.37 11.33 -18.28
N ALA A 274 20.18 12.59 -17.84
CA ALA A 274 21.13 13.30 -16.98
C ALA A 274 20.88 13.05 -15.48
N GLY A 275 19.95 12.16 -15.15
CA GLY A 275 19.56 11.83 -13.78
C GLY A 275 18.71 12.93 -13.13
N ILE A 276 18.10 13.84 -13.90
CA ILE A 276 17.36 14.98 -13.36
C ILE A 276 15.86 14.69 -13.38
N ALA A 277 15.21 14.73 -12.23
CA ALA A 277 13.76 14.75 -12.10
C ALA A 277 13.28 16.16 -11.77
N LYS A 278 12.18 16.60 -12.37
CA LYS A 278 11.64 17.96 -12.23
C LYS A 278 10.16 17.97 -11.86
N THR A 279 9.76 18.89 -10.99
CA THR A 279 8.35 19.17 -10.68
C THR A 279 8.06 20.67 -10.70
N ARG A 280 6.77 21.02 -10.75
CA ARG A 280 6.25 22.39 -10.68
C ARG A 280 5.34 22.53 -9.48
N VAL A 281 5.50 23.62 -8.74
CA VAL A 281 4.55 24.06 -7.72
C VAL A 281 3.48 24.90 -8.39
N LEU A 282 2.25 24.42 -8.35
CA LEU A 282 1.10 25.03 -8.99
C LEU A 282 0.46 26.11 -8.11
N ARG A 283 0.52 25.92 -6.79
CA ARG A 283 -0.05 26.87 -5.84
C ARG A 283 0.57 26.70 -4.45
N ILE A 284 0.88 27.80 -3.79
CA ILE A 284 1.20 27.81 -2.35
C ILE A 284 -0.08 28.14 -1.56
N SER A 285 -0.42 27.33 -0.58
CA SER A 285 -1.65 27.48 0.22
C SER A 285 -1.39 27.78 1.70
N SER A 286 -0.23 27.42 2.24
CA SER A 286 0.16 27.82 3.60
C SER A 286 0.77 29.23 3.62
N ALA A 287 0.44 30.01 4.64
CA ALA A 287 1.03 31.32 4.92
C ALA A 287 2.41 31.24 5.59
N ASP A 288 2.93 30.03 5.87
CA ASP A 288 4.27 29.84 6.44
C ASP A 288 5.34 30.51 5.58
N ASN A 289 6.11 31.42 6.18
CA ASN A 289 7.21 32.14 5.51
C ASN A 289 8.30 31.22 4.95
N LEU A 290 8.45 30.02 5.51
CA LEU A 290 9.37 28.99 5.02
C LEU A 290 8.62 27.68 4.84
N GLN A 291 8.58 27.21 3.60
CA GLN A 291 8.04 25.89 3.25
C GLN A 291 9.17 24.97 2.78
N ILE A 292 8.98 23.68 3.02
CA ILE A 292 9.97 22.66 2.68
C ILE A 292 9.29 21.61 1.80
N VAL A 293 9.71 21.53 0.54
CA VAL A 293 9.35 20.42 -0.34
C VAL A 293 10.49 19.40 -0.30
N GLN A 294 10.15 18.13 -0.15
CA GLN A 294 11.10 17.03 -0.18
C GLN A 294 10.90 16.20 -1.44
N ALA A 295 12.01 15.86 -2.11
CA ALA A 295 12.08 14.83 -3.13
C ALA A 295 12.62 13.53 -2.52
N ARG A 296 11.96 12.42 -2.83
CA ARG A 296 12.31 11.06 -2.39
C ARG A 296 12.06 10.07 -3.51
N ILE A 297 12.81 8.97 -3.53
CA ILE A 297 12.54 7.87 -4.46
C ILE A 297 11.15 7.28 -4.16
N ASP A 298 10.34 7.07 -5.20
CA ASP A 298 9.00 6.48 -5.07
C ASP A 298 9.07 4.96 -5.33
N LEU A 299 9.41 4.20 -4.29
CA LEU A 299 9.53 2.74 -4.36
C LEU A 299 8.21 2.07 -4.77
N ASN A 300 7.06 2.60 -4.34
CA ASN A 300 5.76 2.08 -4.73
C ASN A 300 5.54 2.23 -6.25
N LYS A 301 5.89 3.40 -6.80
CA LYS A 301 5.79 3.64 -8.24
C LYS A 301 6.82 2.82 -9.03
N LEU A 302 7.99 2.56 -8.46
CA LEU A 302 9.01 1.72 -9.07
C LEU A 302 8.52 0.28 -9.23
N VAL A 303 7.98 -0.31 -8.16
CA VAL A 303 7.48 -1.69 -8.15
C VAL A 303 6.19 -1.83 -8.98
N ASN A 304 5.39 -0.77 -9.04
CA ASN A 304 4.16 -0.68 -9.84
C ASN A 304 3.20 -1.86 -9.63
N GLN A 305 3.03 -2.27 -8.37
CA GLN A 305 2.05 -3.29 -7.97
C GLN A 305 0.88 -2.61 -7.26
N GLU A 306 -0.35 -2.91 -7.69
CA GLU A 306 -1.56 -2.33 -7.10
C GLU A 306 -1.78 -2.78 -5.65
N ASN A 307 -1.47 -4.04 -5.35
CA ASN A 307 -1.63 -4.64 -4.02
C ASN A 307 -0.38 -5.45 -3.62
N PRO A 308 0.72 -4.78 -3.23
CA PRO A 308 1.90 -5.50 -2.78
C PRO A 308 1.61 -6.28 -1.51
N SER A 309 2.25 -7.45 -1.37
CA SER A 309 2.11 -8.30 -0.19
C SER A 309 2.58 -7.58 1.07
N VAL A 310 2.17 -8.08 2.24
CA VAL A 310 2.59 -7.52 3.53
C VAL A 310 4.12 -7.56 3.67
N VAL A 311 4.75 -8.65 3.26
CA VAL A 311 6.22 -8.80 3.27
C VAL A 311 6.89 -7.75 2.40
N LEU A 312 6.42 -7.57 1.16
CA LEU A 312 7.00 -6.60 0.24
C LEU A 312 6.79 -5.15 0.69
N LYS A 313 5.59 -4.81 1.18
CA LYS A 313 5.31 -3.50 1.82
C LYS A 313 6.24 -3.26 3.00
N GLY A 314 6.42 -4.29 3.82
CA GLY A 314 7.33 -4.28 4.95
C GLY A 314 8.76 -3.91 4.56
N ILE A 315 9.31 -4.61 3.55
CA ILE A 315 10.63 -4.31 3.00
C ILE A 315 10.71 -2.88 2.46
N MET A 316 9.73 -2.43 1.68
CA MET A 316 9.75 -1.06 1.14
C MET A 316 9.76 0.01 2.24
N ASN A 317 9.15 -0.26 3.39
CA ASN A 317 9.08 0.68 4.52
C ASN A 317 10.31 0.66 5.42
N SER A 318 11.01 -0.48 5.53
CA SER A 318 12.22 -0.63 6.35
C SER A 318 13.47 -0.10 5.65
N LEU A 319 13.48 -0.08 4.31
CA LEU A 319 14.60 0.42 3.52
C LEU A 319 14.82 1.92 3.74
N VAL A 320 16.07 2.29 3.96
CA VAL A 320 16.49 3.69 4.09
C VAL A 320 16.95 4.21 2.73
N ALA A 321 16.29 5.26 2.24
CA ALA A 321 16.60 5.92 0.98
C ALA A 321 16.94 7.41 1.17
N PRO A 322 17.87 7.96 0.38
CA PRO A 322 18.25 9.37 0.42
C PRO A 322 17.10 10.29 -0.03
N THR A 323 17.11 11.53 0.48
CA THR A 323 16.15 12.56 0.11
C THR A 323 16.83 13.89 -0.16
N ALA A 324 16.20 14.73 -0.96
CA ALA A 324 16.63 16.11 -1.22
C ALA A 324 15.53 17.08 -0.78
N ARG A 325 15.93 18.27 -0.32
CA ARG A 325 15.00 19.29 0.18
C ARG A 325 15.12 20.58 -0.61
N PHE A 326 13.99 21.26 -0.77
CA PHE A 326 13.84 22.55 -1.42
C PHE A 326 13.23 23.50 -0.41
N LEU A 327 13.90 24.62 -0.17
CA LEU A 327 13.45 25.70 0.70
C LEU A 327 12.71 26.72 -0.14
N ILE A 328 11.47 27.01 0.23
CA ILE A 328 10.64 28.00 -0.46
C ILE A 328 10.37 29.11 0.54
N HIS A 329 10.95 30.28 0.29
CA HIS A 329 10.69 31.51 1.03
C HIS A 329 9.43 32.15 0.48
N VAL A 330 8.36 32.11 1.28
CA VAL A 330 7.04 32.59 0.88
C VAL A 330 6.83 34.00 1.41
N THR A 331 6.45 34.91 0.52
CA THR A 331 5.91 36.20 0.91
C THR A 331 4.39 36.11 1.04
N GLY A 332 3.87 36.65 2.15
CA GLY A 332 2.44 36.82 2.36
C GLY A 332 1.82 37.79 1.35
N LEU A 333 0.50 37.82 1.30
CA LEU A 333 -0.24 38.79 0.49
C LEU A 333 -0.02 40.19 1.07
N THR A 334 0.21 41.18 0.20
CA THR A 334 0.34 42.57 0.63
C THR A 334 -0.99 43.30 0.49
N ALA A 335 -1.40 44.06 1.50
CA ALA A 335 -2.56 44.93 1.44
C ALA A 335 -2.18 46.40 1.62
N TYR A 336 -2.90 47.29 0.95
CA TYR A 336 -2.93 48.71 1.27
C TYR A 336 -4.22 48.99 2.04
N VAL A 337 -4.09 49.50 3.26
CA VAL A 337 -5.23 49.79 4.13
C VAL A 337 -5.42 51.30 4.21
N GLU A 338 -6.60 51.75 3.78
CA GLU A 338 -7.07 53.11 3.90
C GLU A 338 -8.26 53.15 4.87
N THR A 339 -8.16 53.97 5.91
CA THR A 339 -9.19 54.10 6.95
C THR A 339 -9.66 55.54 7.04
N ASP A 340 -10.98 55.73 7.06
CA ASP A 340 -11.64 57.01 7.32
C ASP A 340 -12.48 56.88 8.60
N GLU A 341 -12.06 57.56 9.66
CA GLU A 341 -12.66 57.50 11.00
C GLU A 341 -13.32 58.84 11.33
N SER A 342 -14.64 58.83 11.52
CA SER A 342 -15.41 60.01 11.95
C SER A 342 -16.28 59.70 13.17
N ILE A 343 -16.17 60.56 14.20
CA ILE A 343 -17.03 60.54 15.40
C ILE A 343 -17.86 61.82 15.38
N MET A 344 -19.18 61.70 15.47
CA MET A 344 -20.11 62.85 15.46
C MET A 344 -19.90 63.78 14.24
N GLY A 345 -19.54 63.21 13.08
CA GLY A 345 -19.29 63.98 11.85
C GLY A 345 -17.94 64.71 11.81
N GLN A 346 -17.11 64.61 12.85
CA GLN A 346 -15.75 65.16 12.88
C GLN A 346 -14.71 64.05 12.71
N LYS A 347 -13.69 64.32 11.89
CA LYS A 347 -12.57 63.39 11.69
C LYS A 347 -11.78 63.22 12.98
N VAL A 348 -11.49 61.98 13.33
CA VAL A 348 -10.74 61.65 14.56
C VAL A 348 -9.26 61.96 14.35
N VAL A 349 -8.64 62.67 15.31
CA VAL A 349 -7.21 63.04 15.27
C VAL A 349 -6.32 61.81 15.54
N VAL A 350 -6.73 60.94 16.47
CA VAL A 350 -6.04 59.69 16.80
C VAL A 350 -6.78 58.51 16.18
N ARG A 351 -6.26 57.98 15.09
CA ARG A 351 -6.84 56.84 14.38
C ARG A 351 -6.50 55.53 15.09
N GLN A 352 -7.50 54.81 15.58
CA GLN A 352 -7.29 53.53 16.27
C GLN A 352 -7.70 52.31 15.42
N LEU A 353 -8.59 52.49 14.45
CA LEU A 353 -9.07 51.41 13.58
C LEU A 353 -7.96 50.92 12.65
N GLY A 354 -7.21 51.84 12.04
CA GLY A 354 -6.12 51.48 11.13
C GLY A 354 -5.08 50.54 11.76
N PRO A 355 -4.48 50.89 12.91
CA PRO A 355 -3.55 50.01 13.63
C PRO A 355 -4.19 48.69 14.11
N ALA A 356 -5.42 48.71 14.64
CA ALA A 356 -6.11 47.52 15.11
C ALA A 356 -6.42 46.54 13.97
N LEU A 357 -6.91 47.06 12.83
CA LEU A 357 -7.19 46.28 11.63
C LEU A 357 -5.92 45.70 11.03
N LYS A 358 -4.84 46.50 10.94
CA LYS A 358 -3.54 46.01 10.50
C LYS A 358 -3.03 44.88 11.40
N LYS A 359 -3.14 45.03 12.72
CA LYS A 359 -2.77 43.98 13.67
C LYS A 359 -3.58 42.69 13.44
N ALA A 360 -4.90 42.78 13.40
CA ALA A 360 -5.78 41.62 13.22
C ALA A 360 -5.52 40.88 11.89
N LEU A 361 -5.26 41.61 10.81
CA LEU A 361 -4.95 41.04 9.49
C LEU A 361 -3.50 40.52 9.40
N SER A 362 -2.55 41.14 10.11
CA SER A 362 -1.19 40.59 10.23
C SER A 362 -1.17 39.28 11.00
N ASP A 363 -2.01 39.12 12.02
CA ASP A 363 -2.20 37.85 12.73
C ASP A 363 -2.74 36.74 11.80
N GLN A 364 -3.39 37.13 10.68
CA GLN A 364 -3.86 36.25 9.60
C GLN A 364 -2.85 36.11 8.44
N GLY A 365 -1.62 36.64 8.58
CA GLY A 365 -0.55 36.49 7.60
C GLY A 365 -0.53 37.54 6.47
N LEU A 366 -1.31 38.62 6.57
CA LEU A 366 -1.27 39.74 5.64
C LEU A 366 -0.12 40.69 6.00
N THR A 367 0.61 41.15 4.98
CA THR A 367 1.63 42.19 5.10
C THR A 367 1.10 43.50 4.50
N PHE A 368 1.67 44.65 4.87
CA PHE A 368 1.14 45.94 4.42
C PHE A 368 2.12 46.72 3.55
N SER A 369 1.62 47.22 2.43
CA SER A 369 2.35 48.13 1.54
C SER A 369 1.93 49.59 1.85
N PRO A 370 2.86 50.56 1.82
CA PRO A 370 2.53 51.98 1.90
C PRO A 370 1.93 52.53 0.59
N SER A 371 1.92 51.75 -0.49
CA SER A 371 1.42 52.15 -1.80
C SER A 371 0.36 51.17 -2.30
N ALA A 372 -0.81 51.70 -2.68
CA ALA A 372 -1.90 50.93 -3.29
C ALA A 372 -1.47 50.20 -4.58
N ALA A 373 -0.59 50.82 -5.38
CA ALA A 373 -0.12 50.24 -6.64
C ALA A 373 0.80 49.02 -6.45
N LYS A 374 1.37 48.83 -5.25
CA LYS A 374 2.27 47.71 -4.91
C LYS A 374 1.60 46.67 -4.00
N ALA A 375 0.32 46.85 -3.68
CA ALA A 375 -0.45 45.93 -2.86
C ALA A 375 -1.23 44.94 -3.72
N ASP A 376 -1.35 43.69 -3.24
CA ASP A 376 -2.25 42.70 -3.82
C ASP A 376 -3.72 43.03 -3.55
N TYR A 377 -4.00 43.65 -2.41
CA TYR A 377 -5.35 44.05 -2.01
C TYR A 377 -5.42 45.52 -1.63
N LEU A 378 -6.54 46.14 -1.97
CA LEU A 378 -6.93 47.45 -1.48
C LEU A 378 -8.07 47.25 -0.47
N ILE A 379 -7.84 47.62 0.78
CA ILE A 379 -8.83 47.52 1.86
C ILE A 379 -9.19 48.95 2.27
N LYS A 380 -10.43 49.35 1.97
CA LYS A 380 -10.99 50.64 2.36
C LYS A 380 -12.03 50.41 3.45
N VAL A 381 -11.85 51.05 4.60
CA VAL A 381 -12.81 50.95 5.70
C VAL A 381 -13.24 52.35 6.12
N LYS A 382 -14.56 52.56 6.15
CA LYS A 382 -15.17 53.79 6.67
C LYS A 382 -15.91 53.47 7.95
N LEU A 383 -15.57 54.19 9.02
CA LEU A 383 -16.24 54.07 10.31
C LEU A 383 -16.94 55.39 10.63
N TRP A 384 -18.25 55.31 10.85
CA TRP A 384 -19.06 56.45 11.25
C TRP A 384 -19.79 56.13 12.55
N ARG A 385 -19.43 56.81 13.65
CA ARG A 385 -20.12 56.64 14.94
C ARG A 385 -21.11 57.79 15.13
N VAL A 386 -22.40 57.46 15.15
CA VAL A 386 -23.51 58.36 15.49
C VAL A 386 -24.05 57.91 16.84
N VAL A 387 -23.99 58.77 17.86
CA VAL A 387 -24.67 58.50 19.13
C VAL A 387 -26.12 58.96 18.96
N ALA A 388 -27.05 58.02 18.83
CA ALA A 388 -28.47 58.33 18.94
C ALA A 388 -28.77 58.68 20.41
N PRO A 389 -29.63 59.67 20.73
CA PRO A 389 -29.83 60.15 22.10
C PRO A 389 -30.42 59.13 23.09
N LYS A 390 -30.69 57.88 22.70
CA LYS A 390 -31.21 56.81 23.58
C LYS A 390 -30.79 55.41 23.11
N CYS A 391 -29.49 55.10 23.05
CA CYS A 391 -29.04 53.71 23.20
C CYS A 391 -27.53 53.69 23.47
N THR A 392 -27.13 53.32 24.68
CA THR A 392 -25.75 53.46 25.17
C THR A 392 -24.78 52.42 24.59
N ASP A 393 -25.25 51.39 23.87
CA ASP A 393 -24.41 50.31 23.34
C ASP A 393 -24.89 49.77 21.97
N CYS A 394 -24.77 50.56 20.89
CA CYS A 394 -24.90 50.02 19.53
C CYS A 394 -23.75 50.51 18.64
N ILE A 395 -22.86 49.59 18.25
CA ILE A 395 -21.87 49.78 17.19
C ILE A 395 -22.50 49.24 15.90
N LEU A 396 -22.84 50.13 14.96
CA LEU A 396 -23.26 49.72 13.62
C LEU A 396 -22.00 49.59 12.74
N LEU A 397 -21.59 48.35 12.45
CA LEU A 397 -20.49 48.06 11.53
C LEU A 397 -21.08 47.87 10.12
N LEU A 398 -20.90 48.84 9.22
CA LEU A 398 -21.18 48.66 7.80
C LEU A 398 -19.88 48.30 7.07
N LEU A 399 -19.77 47.04 6.64
CA LEU A 399 -18.75 46.57 5.71
C LEU A 399 -19.29 46.78 4.28
N LEU A 400 -18.57 47.55 3.47
CA LEU A 400 -18.79 47.75 2.03
C LEU A 400 -17.59 47.25 1.24
#